data_AF-A0A7I8C3J4-F1
#
_entry.id   AF-A0A7I8C3J4-F1
#
_cell.length_a   1.000
_cell.length_b   1.000
_cell.length_c   1.000
_cell.angle_alpha   90.00
_cell.angle_beta   90.00
_cell.angle_gamma   90.00
#
_symmetry.space_group_name_H-M   'P 1'
#
loop_
_entity.id
_entity.type
_entity.pdbx_description
1 polymer ?
#
loop_
_entity_poly.entity_id
_entity_poly.type
_entity_poly.pdbx_seq_one_letter_code
_entity_poly.pdbx_strand_id
1 'polypeptide(L)'
;MLLYRNTLGGIMCYGSPHEQLAMLLEAHGETKNDLGHTALDDFEHFCAYSGLSRESAGEMGFAWSKLAYVTVWTTRNCSQPENARAGKSDADPTKPDVAAALEKLKGTMRGQ
;
A
#
# COMPACT_ATOMS: atom_id res chain seq x y z
N MET A 1 -33.28 15.06 -28.68
CA MET A 1 -33.11 13.93 -27.74
C MET A 1 -32.34 12.84 -28.46
N LEU A 2 -31.02 12.83 -28.33
CA LEU A 2 -30.19 11.77 -28.92
C LEU A 2 -30.00 10.68 -27.86
N LEU A 3 -30.64 9.56 -28.14
CA LEU A 3 -30.49 8.29 -27.44
C LEU A 3 -29.01 7.88 -27.51
N TYR A 4 -28.32 7.85 -26.36
CA TYR A 4 -27.00 7.24 -26.24
C TYR A 4 -27.15 5.71 -26.30
N ARG A 5 -27.35 5.20 -27.51
CA ARG A 5 -27.09 3.81 -27.90
C ARG A 5 -26.07 3.84 -29.03
N ASN A 6 -24.80 3.89 -28.65
CA ASN A 6 -23.64 3.57 -29.48
C ASN A 6 -22.55 3.08 -28.50
N THR A 7 -22.27 1.78 -28.47
CA THR A 7 -21.21 1.06 -29.22
C THR A 7 -20.02 0.76 -28.30
N LEU A 8 -19.85 -0.51 -27.95
CA LEU A 8 -18.56 -1.19 -27.75
C LEU A 8 -17.41 -0.30 -27.20
N GLY A 9 -17.49 0.08 -25.93
CA GLY A 9 -16.32 0.52 -25.18
C GLY A 9 -15.88 -0.67 -24.33
N GLY A 10 -14.76 -1.30 -24.66
CA GLY A 10 -14.30 -2.57 -24.06
C GLY A 10 -14.55 -2.63 -22.57
N ILE A 11 -15.53 -3.45 -22.15
CA ILE A 11 -15.65 -3.85 -20.75
C ILE A 11 -14.33 -4.54 -20.48
N MET A 12 -13.46 -3.88 -19.71
CA MET A 12 -12.15 -4.38 -19.36
C MET A 12 -12.27 -5.88 -19.05
N CYS A 13 -11.53 -6.72 -19.79
CA CYS A 13 -11.53 -8.18 -19.63
C CYS A 13 -11.12 -8.65 -18.22
N TYR A 14 -10.83 -7.72 -17.33
CA TYR A 14 -10.47 -7.93 -15.94
C TYR A 14 -11.68 -8.02 -15.01
N GLY A 15 -12.92 -7.79 -15.46
CA GLY A 15 -14.12 -7.92 -14.60
C GLY A 15 -14.30 -6.76 -13.60
N SER A 16 -15.12 -6.97 -12.57
CA SER A 16 -15.39 -5.97 -11.53
C SER A 16 -14.30 -5.99 -10.44
N PRO A 17 -13.68 -4.84 -10.10
CA PRO A 17 -12.71 -4.80 -9.01
C PRO A 17 -13.34 -5.12 -7.65
N HIS A 18 -14.64 -4.85 -7.50
CA HIS A 18 -15.37 -5.16 -6.28
C HIS A 18 -15.57 -6.66 -6.08
N GLU A 19 -15.93 -7.38 -7.15
CA GLU A 19 -16.10 -8.84 -7.11
C GLU A 19 -14.76 -9.55 -6.86
N GLN A 20 -13.70 -9.08 -7.52
CA GLN A 20 -12.35 -9.62 -7.29
C GLN A 20 -11.84 -9.35 -5.88
N LEU A 21 -12.10 -8.17 -5.35
CA LEU A 21 -11.74 -7.85 -3.97
C LEU A 21 -12.52 -8.73 -2.99
N ALA A 22 -13.82 -8.96 -3.23
CA ALA A 22 -14.61 -9.85 -2.40
C ALA A 22 -14.04 -11.28 -2.38
N MET A 23 -13.73 -11.85 -3.55
CA MET A 23 -13.09 -13.18 -3.64
C MET A 23 -11.75 -13.24 -2.89
N LEU A 24 -10.93 -12.19 -2.99
CA LEU A 24 -9.64 -12.13 -2.31
C LEU A 24 -9.79 -12.06 -0.79
N LEU A 25 -10.78 -11.30 -0.31
CA LEU A 25 -11.10 -11.19 1.12
C LEU A 25 -11.80 -12.44 1.67
N GLU A 26 -12.56 -13.17 0.86
CA GLU A 26 -13.10 -14.49 1.26
C GLU A 26 -11.98 -15.50 1.48
N ALA A 27 -10.93 -15.45 0.64
CA ALA A 27 -9.78 -16.36 0.77
C ALA A 27 -8.81 -15.96 1.89
N HIS A 28 -8.61 -14.65 2.13
CA HIS A 28 -7.52 -14.13 2.96
C HIS A 28 -7.89 -12.99 3.92
N GLY A 29 -9.17 -12.66 4.07
CA GLY A 29 -9.63 -11.47 4.80
C GLY A 29 -9.32 -11.48 6.30
N GLU A 30 -9.17 -12.66 6.88
CA GLU A 30 -8.79 -12.82 8.30
C GLU A 30 -7.27 -12.89 8.51
N THR A 31 -6.49 -12.97 7.43
CA THR A 31 -5.03 -12.99 7.53
C THR A 31 -4.54 -11.67 8.09
N LYS A 32 -3.68 -11.76 9.10
CA LYS A 32 -3.03 -10.61 9.73
C LYS A 32 -1.53 -10.67 9.47
N ASN A 33 -0.92 -9.50 9.29
CA ASN A 33 0.54 -9.37 9.24
C ASN A 33 1.16 -9.50 10.65
N ASP A 34 2.49 -9.35 10.73
CA ASP A 34 3.24 -9.41 12.00
C ASP A 34 2.83 -8.32 13.02
N LEU A 35 2.19 -7.25 12.56
CA LEU A 35 1.66 -6.16 13.39
C LEU A 35 0.21 -6.40 13.84
N GLY A 36 -0.41 -7.50 13.40
CA GLY A 36 -1.80 -7.84 13.72
C GLY A 36 -2.84 -7.13 12.85
N HIS A 37 -2.43 -6.45 11.78
CA HIS A 37 -3.32 -5.73 10.87
C HIS A 37 -3.76 -6.61 9.71
N THR A 38 -5.01 -6.43 9.27
CA THR A 38 -5.51 -7.00 8.02
C THR A 38 -5.08 -6.16 6.82
N ALA A 39 -5.23 -6.72 5.62
CA ALA A 39 -4.99 -5.99 4.38
C ALA A 39 -5.85 -4.70 4.26
N LEU A 40 -7.05 -4.71 4.83
CA LEU A 40 -7.95 -3.55 4.80
C LEU A 40 -7.51 -2.47 5.80
N ASP A 41 -7.07 -2.86 6.99
CA ASP A 41 -6.54 -1.92 7.99
C ASP A 41 -5.32 -1.15 7.43
N ASP A 42 -4.37 -1.88 6.83
CA ASP A 42 -3.19 -1.26 6.22
C ASP A 42 -3.54 -0.43 4.98
N PHE A 43 -4.59 -0.80 4.23
CA PHE A 43 -5.07 0.01 3.12
C PHE A 43 -5.70 1.34 3.59
N GLU A 44 -6.45 1.33 4.69
CA GLU A 44 -6.99 2.56 5.29
C GLU A 44 -5.87 3.47 5.76
N HIS A 45 -4.85 2.90 6.41
CA HIS A 45 -3.65 3.65 6.79
C HIS A 45 -2.94 4.25 5.56
N PHE A 46 -2.79 3.46 4.49
CA PHE A 46 -2.23 3.93 3.22
C PHE A 46 -3.05 5.09 2.62
N CYS A 47 -4.38 5.05 2.68
CA CYS A 47 -5.22 6.14 2.21
C CYS A 47 -5.01 7.41 3.03
N ALA A 48 -4.97 7.29 4.36
CA ALA A 48 -4.71 8.42 5.26
C ALA A 48 -3.32 9.04 5.02
N TYR A 49 -2.30 8.20 4.76
CA TYR A 49 -0.94 8.66 4.50
C TYR A 49 -0.77 9.30 3.11
N SER A 50 -1.34 8.69 2.07
CA SER A 50 -1.17 9.13 0.67
C SER A 50 -2.13 10.23 0.24
N GLY A 51 -3.23 10.43 0.97
CA GLY A 51 -4.34 11.29 0.54
C GLY A 51 -5.24 10.66 -0.53
N LEU A 52 -5.07 9.36 -0.82
CA LEU A 52 -5.96 8.64 -1.72
C LEU A 52 -7.37 8.61 -1.13
N SER A 53 -8.34 9.19 -1.84
CA SER A 53 -9.74 9.19 -1.46
C SER A 53 -10.63 8.89 -2.66
N ARG A 54 -11.88 8.48 -2.39
CA ARG A 54 -12.88 8.25 -3.43
C ARG A 54 -13.23 9.54 -4.18
N GLU A 55 -13.14 10.69 -3.52
CA GLU A 55 -13.38 12.01 -4.11
C GLU A 55 -12.28 12.38 -5.10
N SER A 56 -11.02 12.13 -4.77
CA SER A 56 -9.88 12.48 -5.63
C SER A 56 -9.64 11.50 -6.77
N ALA A 57 -9.81 10.19 -6.52
CA ALA A 57 -9.54 9.14 -7.51
C ALA A 57 -10.78 8.69 -8.30
N GLY A 58 -11.97 9.10 -7.88
CA GLY A 58 -13.24 8.59 -8.39
C GLY A 58 -13.52 7.15 -7.94
N GLU A 59 -14.77 6.73 -8.11
CA GLU A 59 -15.31 5.43 -7.67
C GLU A 59 -14.45 4.24 -8.16
N MET A 60 -14.25 4.17 -9.47
CA MET A 60 -13.54 3.07 -10.10
C MET A 60 -12.03 3.12 -9.83
N GLY A 61 -11.44 4.32 -9.79
CA GLY A 61 -10.02 4.48 -9.47
C GLY A 61 -9.71 3.98 -8.07
N PHE A 62 -10.52 4.39 -7.09
CA PHE A 62 -10.39 3.94 -5.71
C PHE A 62 -10.58 2.42 -5.57
N ALA A 63 -11.56 1.83 -6.28
CA ALA A 63 -11.80 0.39 -6.25
C ALA A 63 -10.61 -0.41 -6.81
N TRP A 64 -10.04 0.00 -7.94
CA TRP A 64 -8.85 -0.64 -8.51
C TRP A 64 -7.62 -0.46 -7.64
N SER A 65 -7.42 0.72 -7.05
CA SER A 65 -6.32 0.95 -6.09
C SER A 65 -6.44 0.03 -4.88
N LYS A 66 -7.65 -0.15 -4.33
CA LYS A 66 -7.89 -1.07 -3.20
C LYS A 66 -7.57 -2.51 -3.60
N LEU A 67 -8.10 -2.99 -4.72
CA LEU A 67 -7.82 -4.34 -5.20
C LEU A 67 -6.33 -4.58 -5.43
N ALA A 68 -5.65 -3.66 -6.10
CA ALA A 68 -4.21 -3.76 -6.37
C ALA A 68 -3.39 -3.82 -5.08
N TYR A 69 -3.69 -2.94 -4.12
CA TYR A 69 -3.01 -2.91 -2.83
C TYR A 69 -3.19 -4.23 -2.08
N VAL A 70 -4.44 -4.68 -1.92
CA VAL A 70 -4.77 -5.92 -1.18
C VAL A 70 -4.14 -7.14 -1.86
N THR A 71 -4.05 -7.16 -3.19
CA THR A 71 -3.38 -8.24 -3.93
C THR A 71 -1.91 -8.34 -3.57
N VAL A 72 -1.17 -7.23 -3.67
CA VAL A 72 0.27 -7.20 -3.33
C VAL A 72 0.48 -7.47 -1.84
N TRP A 73 -0.37 -6.92 -0.98
CA TRP A 73 -0.34 -7.20 0.45
C TRP A 73 -0.50 -8.70 0.73
N THR A 74 -1.47 -9.35 0.08
CA THR A 74 -1.75 -10.77 0.27
C THR A 74 -0.60 -11.64 -0.23
N THR A 75 0.01 -11.33 -1.39
CA THR A 75 1.19 -12.06 -1.88
C THR A 75 2.36 -11.99 -0.90
N ARG A 76 2.54 -10.85 -0.23
CA ARG A 76 3.65 -10.66 0.73
C ARG A 76 3.39 -11.36 2.06
N ASN A 77 2.15 -11.35 2.54
CA ASN A 77 1.81 -11.76 3.90
C ASN A 77 1.16 -13.16 3.99
N CYS A 78 0.54 -13.66 2.92
CA CYS A 78 -0.21 -14.93 2.94
C CYS A 78 0.44 -16.07 2.13
N SER A 79 1.35 -15.77 1.18
CA SER A 79 2.02 -16.79 0.35
C SER A 79 3.31 -17.36 0.97
N GLN A 80 3.40 -17.44 2.29
CA GLN A 80 4.50 -18.13 2.98
C GLN A 80 4.05 -19.54 3.41
N PRO A 81 4.26 -20.60 2.62
CA PRO A 81 4.43 -21.93 3.18
C PRO A 81 5.85 -22.00 3.77
N GLU A 82 5.94 -22.26 5.08
CA GLU A 82 7.08 -22.78 5.85
C GLU A 82 8.55 -22.47 5.43
N ASN A 83 9.34 -21.95 6.38
CA ASN A 83 10.81 -21.85 6.34
C ASN A 83 11.50 -20.72 5.53
N ALA A 84 11.30 -19.47 5.96
CA ALA A 84 12.31 -18.42 5.84
C ALA A 84 12.51 -17.64 7.15
N ARG A 85 12.77 -18.35 8.25
CA ARG A 85 13.51 -17.74 9.36
C ARG A 85 14.98 -17.61 8.94
N ALA A 86 15.35 -16.43 8.44
CA ALA A 86 16.70 -15.89 8.63
C ALA A 86 16.53 -14.49 9.19
N GLY A 87 16.81 -14.35 10.49
CA GLY A 87 16.56 -13.14 11.25
C GLY A 87 17.27 -11.90 10.73
N LYS A 88 16.66 -10.76 11.04
CA LYS A 88 17.29 -9.70 11.84
C LYS A 88 16.21 -8.82 12.46
N SER A 89 15.94 -9.07 13.74
CA SER A 89 15.84 -7.96 14.68
C SER A 89 17.14 -7.18 14.55
N ASP A 90 17.10 -5.96 14.05
CA ASP A 90 17.99 -4.87 14.44
C ASP A 90 17.51 -3.54 13.82
N ALA A 91 17.43 -2.53 14.69
CA ALA A 91 17.36 -1.10 14.42
C ALA A 91 16.03 -0.52 13.90
N ASP A 92 15.20 -0.13 14.87
CA ASP A 92 14.66 1.23 14.93
C ASP A 92 15.70 2.28 14.45
N PRO A 93 15.47 3.03 13.36
CA PRO A 93 16.25 4.21 13.02
C PRO A 93 15.50 5.46 13.51
N THR A 94 15.31 5.57 14.82
CA THR A 94 15.05 6.87 15.44
C THR A 94 16.24 7.79 15.14
N LYS A 95 15.98 8.89 14.43
CA LYS A 95 16.82 10.09 14.24
C LYS A 95 18.12 9.88 13.45
N PRO A 96 18.28 10.51 12.26
CA PRO A 96 19.62 10.86 11.82
C PRO A 96 20.20 11.82 12.86
N ASP A 97 21.41 11.51 13.29
CA ASP A 97 22.20 12.22 14.29
C ASP A 97 22.48 13.67 13.84
N VAL A 98 21.49 14.55 14.08
CA VAL A 98 21.56 15.99 13.76
C VAL A 98 22.73 16.65 14.52
N ALA A 99 23.19 16.04 15.62
CA ALA A 99 24.34 16.51 16.39
C ALA A 99 25.67 16.24 15.65
N ALA A 100 25.82 15.08 14.99
CA ALA A 100 27.01 14.79 14.19
C ALA A 100 27.14 15.70 12.95
N ALA A 101 26.02 16.10 12.33
CA ALA A 101 26.01 17.03 11.21
C ALA A 101 26.38 18.47 11.63
N LEU A 102 26.02 18.89 12.85
CA LEU A 102 26.27 20.25 13.36
C LEU A 102 27.75 20.47 13.73
N GLU A 103 28.47 19.46 14.20
CA GLU A 103 29.91 19.59 14.50
C GLU A 103 30.76 19.63 13.21
N LYS A 104 30.35 18.91 12.16
CA LYS A 104 31.04 18.95 10.86
C LYS A 104 30.95 20.34 10.20
N LEU A 105 29.88 21.08 10.40
CA LEU A 105 29.69 22.43 9.86
C LEU A 105 30.44 23.52 10.64
N LYS A 106 30.72 23.32 11.94
CA LYS A 106 31.49 24.29 12.75
C LYS A 106 33.00 24.23 12.50
N GLY A 107 33.52 23.08 12.06
CA GLY A 107 34.94 22.89 11.74
C GLY A 107 35.40 23.53 10.43
N THR A 108 34.50 23.71 9.46
CA THR A 108 34.87 24.18 8.10
C THR A 108 35.00 25.71 7.97
N MET A 109 34.64 26.50 8.99
CA MET A 109 34.76 27.97 8.96
C MET A 109 35.89 28.55 9.85
N ARG A 110 36.85 27.74 10.32
CA ARG A 110 38.08 28.24 10.97
C ARG A 110 39.32 27.57 10.36
N GLY A 111 39.78 28.13 9.25
CA GLY A 111 41.03 27.73 8.60
C GLY A 111 41.28 28.52 7.32
N GLN A 112 41.41 29.85 7.46
CA GLN A 112 42.32 30.64 6.62
C GLN A 112 43.70 30.56 7.24
#